data_AF-A0A392MYT6-F1
#
_entry.id   AF-A0A392MYT6-F1
#
_cell.length_a   1.000
_cell.length_b   1.000
_cell.length_c   1.000
_cell.angle_alpha   90.00
_cell.angle_beta   90.00
_cell.angle_gamma   90.00
#
_symmetry.space_group_name_H-M   'P 1'
#
loop_
_entity.id
_entity.type
_entity.pdbx_description
1 polymer ?
#
loop_
_entity_poly.entity_id
_entity_poly.type
_entity_poly.pdbx_seq_one_letter_code
_entity_poly.pdbx_strand_id
1 'polypeptide(L)'
;MRTMLSGDGESEPNLDQVSQLVEEICKEDVLTLIIHKLPILGWEGRKDLVHCWTILLKQKVDSNHCCVEYIEQHIELLDFLVVW
;
A
#
# COMPACT_ATOMS: atom_id res chain seq x y z
N MET A 1 -3.84 3.85 -8.68
CA MET A 1 -3.40 2.89 -7.65
C MET A 1 -4.43 1.79 -7.44
N ARG A 2 -5.63 2.07 -6.88
CA ARG A 2 -6.70 1.06 -6.68
C ARG A 2 -6.92 0.14 -7.88
N THR A 3 -7.23 0.69 -9.05
CA THR A 3 -7.55 -0.10 -10.24
C THR A 3 -6.39 -0.98 -10.70
N MET A 4 -5.13 -0.53 -10.53
CA MET A 4 -3.95 -1.34 -10.84
C MET A 4 -3.76 -2.49 -9.85
N LEU A 5 -4.12 -2.28 -8.57
CA LEU A 5 -3.97 -3.29 -7.51
C LEU A 5 -5.13 -4.29 -7.47
N SER A 6 -6.34 -3.84 -7.79
CA SER A 6 -7.59 -4.59 -7.57
C SER A 6 -8.27 -5.05 -8.87
N GLY A 7 -7.81 -4.57 -10.02
CA GLY A 7 -8.56 -4.66 -11.28
C GLY A 7 -9.69 -3.62 -11.36
N ASP A 8 -10.30 -3.50 -12.53
CA ASP A 8 -11.43 -2.61 -12.80
C ASP A 8 -12.79 -3.33 -12.78
N GLY A 9 -12.80 -4.63 -12.47
CA GLY A 9 -13.98 -5.49 -12.46
C GLY A 9 -14.21 -6.24 -13.78
N GLU A 10 -13.60 -5.77 -14.87
CA GLU A 10 -13.64 -6.43 -16.19
C GLU A 10 -12.33 -7.19 -16.47
N SER A 11 -11.22 -6.73 -15.89
CA SER A 11 -9.89 -7.30 -16.06
C SER A 11 -9.18 -7.54 -14.72
N GLU A 12 -8.45 -8.65 -14.63
CA GLU A 12 -7.58 -8.94 -13.49
C GLU A 12 -6.33 -8.04 -13.50
N PRO A 13 -5.78 -7.68 -12.33
CA PRO A 13 -4.58 -6.86 -12.25
C PRO A 13 -3.36 -7.54 -12.86
N ASN A 14 -2.57 -6.79 -13.62
CA ASN A 14 -1.32 -7.29 -14.19
C ASN A 14 -0.26 -7.43 -13.09
N LEU A 15 0.18 -8.67 -12.82
CA LEU A 15 1.08 -8.98 -11.71
C LEU A 15 2.46 -8.33 -11.83
N ASP A 16 2.98 -8.14 -13.04
CA ASP A 16 4.28 -7.48 -13.25
C ASP A 16 4.19 -5.99 -12.92
N GLN A 17 3.10 -5.35 -13.35
CA GLN A 17 2.84 -3.94 -13.02
C GLN A 17 2.58 -3.74 -11.52
N VAL A 18 1.88 -4.67 -10.88
CA VAL A 18 1.67 -4.64 -9.43
C VAL A 18 3.00 -4.77 -8.69
N SER A 19 3.85 -5.69 -9.11
CA SER A 19 5.17 -5.90 -8.47
C SER A 19 6.06 -4.67 -8.61
N GLN A 20 6.14 -4.09 -9.81
CA GLN A 20 6.86 -2.84 -10.05
C GLN A 20 6.32 -1.68 -9.19
N LEU A 21 4.99 -1.57 -9.06
CA LEU A 21 4.38 -0.54 -8.23
C LEU A 21 4.73 -0.71 -6.75
N VAL A 22 4.79 -1.94 -6.24
CA VAL A 22 5.16 -2.23 -4.85
C VAL A 22 6.61 -1.82 -4.58
N GLU A 23 7.53 -2.17 -5.47
CA GLU A 23 8.94 -1.78 -5.35
C GLU A 23 9.11 -0.26 -5.29
N GLU A 24 8.47 0.47 -6.22
CA GLU A 24 8.57 1.92 -6.27
C GLU A 24 7.91 2.60 -5.05
N ILE A 25 6.79 2.05 -4.55
CA ILE A 25 6.15 2.54 -3.31
C ILE A 25 7.08 2.43 -2.11
N CYS A 26 7.81 1.32 -1.98
CA CYS A 26 8.71 1.10 -0.85
C CYS A 26 10.01 1.90 -1.01
N LYS A 27 10.53 2.03 -2.24
CA LYS A 27 11.75 2.76 -2.54
C LYS A 27 11.61 4.28 -2.38
N GLU A 28 10.45 4.84 -2.70
CA GLU A 28 10.19 6.29 -2.69
C GLU A 28 9.42 6.75 -1.44
N ASP A 29 9.42 5.95 -0.36
CA ASP A 29 8.76 6.24 0.92
C ASP A 29 7.27 6.62 0.80
N VAL A 30 6.61 6.15 -0.26
CA VAL A 30 5.19 6.44 -0.51
C VAL A 30 4.32 5.83 0.57
N LEU A 31 4.72 4.67 1.11
CA LEU A 31 4.02 4.01 2.21
C LEU A 31 3.93 4.91 3.45
N THR A 32 5.02 5.59 3.78
CA THR A 32 5.09 6.58 4.87
C THR A 32 4.16 7.77 4.61
N LEU A 33 4.20 8.34 3.40
CA LEU A 33 3.32 9.44 3.01
C LEU A 33 1.84 9.05 3.11
N ILE A 34 1.50 7.85 2.67
CA ILE A 34 0.14 7.30 2.72
C ILE A 34 -0.39 7.28 4.15
N ILE A 35 0.40 6.76 5.11
CA ILE A 35 0.00 6.72 6.53
C ILE A 35 -0.18 8.13 7.09
N HIS A 36 0.80 9.01 6.88
CA HIS A 36 0.76 10.37 7.43
C HIS A 36 -0.39 11.21 6.86
N LYS A 37 -0.82 10.95 5.63
CA LYS A 37 -1.91 11.68 4.98
C LYS A 37 -3.28 11.02 5.19
N LEU A 38 -3.36 9.83 5.78
CA LEU A 38 -4.63 9.16 6.08
C LEU A 38 -5.65 10.07 6.81
N PRO A 39 -5.28 10.85 7.84
CA PRO A 39 -6.24 11.66 8.59
C PRO A 39 -6.87 12.80 7.78
N ILE A 40 -6.20 13.29 6.73
CA ILE A 40 -6.70 14.39 5.91
C ILE A 40 -7.58 13.92 4.74
N LEU A 41 -7.61 12.62 4.46
CA LEU A 41 -8.45 12.05 3.41
C LEU A 41 -9.92 12.00 3.84
N GLY A 42 -10.82 12.26 2.90
CA GLY A 42 -12.26 12.03 3.07
C GLY A 42 -12.59 10.53 3.19
N TRP A 43 -13.81 10.21 3.63
CA TRP A 43 -14.24 8.82 3.89
C TRP A 43 -13.96 7.83 2.76
N GLU A 44 -14.35 8.17 1.53
CA GLU A 44 -14.10 7.30 0.36
C GLU A 44 -12.60 7.12 0.11
N GLY A 45 -11.82 8.20 0.21
CA GLY A 45 -10.36 8.12 0.07
C GLY A 45 -9.71 7.21 1.12
N ARG A 46 -10.19 7.24 2.37
CA ARG A 46 -9.69 6.34 3.43
C ARG A 46 -10.04 4.89 3.16
N LYS A 47 -11.29 4.58 2.80
CA LYS A 47 -11.68 3.21 2.40
C LYS A 47 -10.83 2.73 1.23
N ASP A 48 -10.60 3.62 0.28
CA ASP A 48 -9.82 3.30 -0.89
C ASP A 48 -8.39 2.92 -0.54
N LEU A 49 -7.79 3.73 0.31
CA LEU A 49 -6.45 3.54 0.79
C LEU A 49 -6.30 2.24 1.61
N VAL A 50 -7.20 1.96 2.55
CA VAL A 50 -7.19 0.73 3.37
C VAL A 50 -7.27 -0.52 2.50
N HIS A 51 -8.07 -0.48 1.44
CA HIS A 51 -8.15 -1.58 0.49
C HIS A 51 -6.83 -1.77 -0.28
N CYS A 52 -6.23 -0.69 -0.79
CA CYS A 52 -4.93 -0.76 -1.48
C CYS A 52 -3.84 -1.27 -0.53
N TRP A 53 -3.81 -0.77 0.70
CA TRP A 53 -2.88 -1.16 1.75
C TRP A 53 -2.92 -2.67 2.02
N THR A 54 -4.12 -3.24 2.11
CA THR A 54 -4.31 -4.67 2.35
C THR A 54 -3.70 -5.52 1.22
N ILE A 55 -3.76 -5.03 -0.02
CA ILE A 55 -3.15 -5.71 -1.17
C ILE A 55 -1.64 -5.55 -1.13
N LEU A 56 -1.14 -4.32 -0.90
CA LEU A 56 0.29 -4.01 -0.83
C LEU A 56 1.02 -4.86 0.23
N LEU A 57 0.43 -5.04 1.42
CA LEU A 57 1.01 -5.87 2.48
C LEU A 57 1.07 -7.37 2.14
N LYS A 58 0.14 -7.86 1.32
CA LYS A 58 0.07 -9.27 0.92
C LYS A 58 0.90 -9.57 -0.32
N GLN A 59 1.26 -8.53 -1.08
CA GLN A 59 2.01 -8.69 -2.30
C GLN A 59 3.44 -9.16 -1.98
N LYS A 60 3.85 -10.22 -2.67
CA LYS A 60 5.24 -10.65 -2.71
C LYS A 60 5.89 -10.11 -3.97
N VAL A 61 7.10 -9.60 -3.80
CA VAL A 61 8.02 -9.32 -4.90
C VAL A 61 9.15 -10.34 -4.75
N ASP A 62 9.36 -11.14 -5.79
CA ASP A 62 10.13 -12.39 -5.75
C ASP A 62 9.66 -13.37 -4.66
N SER A 63 10.23 -13.28 -3.46
CA SER A 63 9.91 -14.12 -2.30
C SER A 63 9.63 -13.32 -1.02
N ASN A 64 9.82 -12.00 -1.06
CA ASN A 64 9.76 -11.11 0.10
C ASN A 64 8.50 -10.26 0.08
N HIS A 65 7.98 -9.94 1.27
CA HIS A 65 6.90 -8.97 1.40
C HIS A 65 7.52 -7.59 1.61
N CYS A 66 7.87 -6.93 0.51
CA CYS A 66 8.61 -5.65 0.54
C CYS A 66 7.95 -4.60 1.45
N CYS A 67 6.61 -4.48 1.40
CA CYS A 67 5.88 -3.56 2.27
C CYS A 67 5.94 -3.94 3.76
N VAL A 68 6.01 -5.23 4.09
CA VAL A 68 6.10 -5.69 5.48
C VAL A 68 7.50 -5.41 6.02
N GLU A 69 8.53 -5.74 5.25
CA GLU A 69 9.93 -5.42 5.59
C GLU A 69 10.13 -3.90 5.75
N TYR A 70 9.50 -3.10 4.90
CA TYR A 70 9.49 -1.64 5.02
C TYR A 70 8.91 -1.19 6.37
N ILE A 71 7.78 -1.75 6.80
CA ILE A 71 7.16 -1.40 8.08
C ILE A 71 8.01 -1.87 9.26
N GLU A 72 8.65 -3.04 9.16
CA GLU A 72 9.58 -3.51 10.20
C GLU A 72 10.76 -2.53 10.40
N GLN A 73 11.20 -1.88 9.33
CA GLN A 73 12.22 -0.83 9.37
C GLN A 73 11.70 0.53 9.85
N HIS A 74 10.38 0.75 9.80
CA HIS A 74 9.71 2.01 10.13
C HIS A 74 8.53 1.76 11.10
N ILE A 75 8.81 1.09 12.22
CA ILE A 75 7.76 0.60 13.14
C ILE A 75 6.95 1.73 13.77
N GLU A 76 7.51 2.93 13.86
CA GLU A 76 6.84 4.15 14.32
C GLU A 76 5.62 4.51 13.47
N LEU A 77 5.56 4.05 12.22
CA LEU A 77 4.40 4.23 11.36
C LEU A 77 3.14 3.54 11.91
N LEU A 78 3.31 2.48 12.71
CA LEU A 78 2.19 1.80 13.36
C LEU A 78 1.54 2.67 14.42
N ASP A 79 2.28 3.55 15.10
CA ASP A 79 1.72 4.48 16.08
C ASP A 79 0.72 5.43 15.42
N PHE A 80 1.00 5.88 14.19
CA PHE A 80 0.07 6.70 13.42
C PHE A 80 -1.20 5.97 13.02
N LEU A 81 -1.17 4.64 12.90
CA LEU A 81 -2.34 3.83 12.57
C LEU A 81 -3.22 3.53 13.78
N VAL A 82 -2.67 3.52 15.01
CA VAL A 82 -3.42 3.22 16.24
C VAL A 82 -4.14 4.46 16.80
N VAL A 83 -3.60 5.65 16.52
CA VAL A 83 -4.13 6.91 17.07
C VAL A 83 -5.40 7.40 16.34
N TRP A 84 -5.77 6.81 15.19
CA TRP A 84 -6.85 7.28 14.31
C TRP A 84 -7.89 6.23 13.91
#